data_AF-F3AL31-F1
#
_entry.id   AF-F3AL31-F1
#
_cell.length_a   1.000
_cell.length_b   1.000
_cell.length_c   1.000
_cell.angle_alpha   90.00
_cell.angle_beta   90.00
_cell.angle_gamma   90.00
#
_symmetry.space_group_name_H-M   'P 1'
#
loop_
_entity.id
_entity.type
_entity.pdbx_description
1 polymer ?
#
loop_
_entity_poly.entity_id
_entity_poly.type
_entity_poly.pdbx_seq_one_letter_code
_entity_poly.pdbx_strand_id
1 'polypeptide(L)'
;MKVVSQYVREQKRYTKNDLKSKFSFDEDGVEKFIKSLKAYGVLKSVKNTDDQLAMSDLMDDDVEITDETAESGDCLYVFTYVGIITCGSRVIKVYPKYLLSKKDEDLLGEMKQILKVLERYSRSEEQIINVFNGDGENRSFNILAVILFLINDYYEYGIYTNSEDIVEINGEGDILWGKTIDESFALIEDNRPYYMELYTGKSIEDDTDYFKRLHECVLTECSRQLQEAQLDILFDMDSIELSEEVLDDFGDREYILERIIKELNLQFNTHRQILLKTLYAYVSQDRKMLDENDGISMYGTTAYHAVWEKACAEVFDNKLNTILGQLNMTVSLAEQYQGKKERHLKLIDIIEKPIWQGIDTEAKAADTLIPDLISIPCIDGKDWFIIFDAKYYNIQLEKGKSLRGNPGVGDVTKQYLYQLAYKDFIDAHGITKVRNCFLMPTENNEIVKKGIAKMAMLERLGLENIQIRQIPAGRLYELYLTGRHMDICELML
;
A
#
# COMPACT_ATOMS: atom_id res chain seq x y z
N MET A 1 19.66 -18.67 -16.70
CA MET A 1 18.26 -18.97 -17.10
C MET A 1 17.63 -17.68 -17.59
N LYS A 2 16.81 -17.68 -18.66
CA LYS A 2 16.21 -16.43 -19.16
C LYS A 2 15.05 -16.03 -18.26
N VAL A 3 15.13 -14.84 -17.66
CA VAL A 3 14.03 -14.25 -16.88
C VAL A 3 12.85 -13.96 -17.80
N VAL A 4 11.65 -14.34 -17.37
CA VAL A 4 10.39 -14.08 -18.08
C VAL A 4 9.55 -13.11 -17.24
N SER A 5 9.44 -11.88 -17.71
CA SER A 5 8.73 -10.80 -17.02
C SER A 5 7.51 -10.40 -17.84
N GLN A 6 6.30 -10.52 -17.28
CA GLN A 6 5.04 -10.38 -18.02
C GLN A 6 3.95 -9.69 -17.20
N TYR A 7 3.07 -8.95 -17.88
CA TYR A 7 1.89 -8.30 -17.29
C TYR A 7 0.67 -9.20 -17.33
N VAL A 8 -0.11 -9.23 -16.26
CA VAL A 8 -1.42 -9.88 -16.24
C VAL A 8 -2.43 -8.95 -15.58
N ARG A 9 -3.66 -8.93 -16.08
CA ARG A 9 -4.74 -8.15 -15.48
C ARG A 9 -5.40 -8.88 -14.33
N GLU A 10 -5.62 -8.17 -13.24
CA GLU A 10 -6.50 -8.56 -12.14
C GLU A 10 -7.90 -8.93 -12.69
N GLN A 11 -8.50 -10.00 -12.16
CA GLN A 11 -9.82 -10.50 -12.52
C GLN A 11 -10.02 -10.88 -14.01
N LYS A 12 -8.98 -10.86 -14.85
CA LYS A 12 -9.05 -11.48 -16.17
C LYS A 12 -8.98 -13.01 -16.02
N ARG A 13 -9.77 -13.71 -16.82
CA ARG A 13 -9.82 -15.17 -16.88
C ARG A 13 -8.76 -15.65 -17.86
N TYR A 14 -7.89 -16.55 -17.42
CA TYR A 14 -6.83 -17.17 -18.21
C TYR A 14 -7.02 -18.68 -18.24
N THR A 15 -6.81 -19.31 -19.39
CA THR A 15 -6.69 -20.76 -19.48
C THR A 15 -5.31 -21.22 -19.00
N LYS A 16 -5.16 -22.52 -18.69
CA LYS A 16 -3.84 -23.12 -18.42
C LYS A 16 -2.85 -22.84 -19.55
N ASN A 17 -3.31 -22.93 -20.79
CA ASN A 17 -2.51 -22.69 -22.00
C ASN A 17 -2.07 -21.22 -22.14
N ASP A 18 -2.92 -20.26 -21.73
CA ASP A 18 -2.54 -18.84 -21.70
C ASP A 18 -1.39 -18.62 -20.72
N LEU A 19 -1.47 -19.18 -19.50
CA LEU A 19 -0.41 -19.06 -18.50
C LEU A 19 0.87 -19.77 -18.95
N LYS A 20 0.74 -20.98 -19.49
CA LYS A 20 1.87 -21.76 -20.01
C LYS A 20 2.63 -21.00 -21.09
N SER A 21 1.91 -20.50 -22.09
CA SER A 21 2.50 -19.76 -23.22
C SER A 21 3.08 -18.42 -22.78
N LYS A 22 2.36 -17.65 -21.96
CA LYS A 22 2.79 -16.32 -21.52
C LYS A 22 4.05 -16.38 -20.66
N PHE A 23 4.15 -17.35 -19.75
CA PHE A 23 5.30 -17.49 -18.85
C PHE A 23 6.36 -18.50 -19.33
N SER A 24 6.20 -19.03 -20.55
CA SER A 24 7.14 -19.97 -21.19
C SER A 24 7.44 -21.20 -20.32
N PHE A 25 6.38 -21.80 -19.76
CA PHE A 25 6.47 -23.05 -19.01
C PHE A 25 6.22 -24.29 -19.89
N ASP A 26 6.73 -25.44 -19.44
CA ASP A 26 6.24 -26.75 -19.85
C ASP A 26 4.96 -27.14 -19.06
N GLU A 27 4.44 -28.36 -19.26
CA GLU A 27 3.23 -28.80 -18.55
C GLU A 27 3.42 -28.89 -17.04
N ASP A 28 4.50 -29.55 -16.60
CA ASP A 28 4.78 -29.73 -15.18
C ASP A 28 5.09 -28.40 -14.48
N GLY A 29 5.80 -27.50 -15.17
CA GLY A 29 6.15 -26.18 -14.67
C GLY A 29 4.94 -25.28 -14.47
N VAL A 30 3.99 -25.26 -15.42
CA VAL A 30 2.78 -24.43 -15.27
C VAL A 30 1.87 -24.95 -14.16
N GLU A 31 1.81 -26.25 -13.93
CA GLU A 31 1.04 -26.84 -12.82
C GLU A 31 1.61 -26.44 -11.47
N LYS A 32 2.93 -26.57 -11.29
CA LYS A 32 3.62 -26.11 -10.07
C LYS A 32 3.42 -24.61 -9.85
N PHE A 33 3.54 -23.82 -10.92
CA PHE A 33 3.33 -22.38 -10.88
C PHE A 33 1.92 -22.00 -10.41
N ILE A 34 0.88 -22.61 -11.00
CA ILE A 34 -0.51 -22.40 -10.60
C ILE A 34 -0.75 -22.82 -9.16
N LYS A 35 -0.23 -24.00 -8.76
CA LYS A 35 -0.37 -24.51 -7.39
C LYS A 35 0.24 -23.56 -6.37
N SER A 36 1.44 -23.05 -6.63
CA SER A 36 2.06 -22.06 -5.76
C SER A 36 1.21 -20.80 -5.69
N LEU A 37 0.80 -20.19 -6.80
CA LEU A 37 -0.02 -18.97 -6.76
C LEU A 37 -1.36 -19.15 -6.01
N LYS A 38 -2.00 -20.31 -6.13
CA LYS A 38 -3.21 -20.64 -5.35
C LYS A 38 -2.91 -20.75 -3.85
N ALA A 39 -1.82 -21.39 -3.47
CA ALA A 39 -1.42 -21.56 -2.06
C ALA A 39 -1.19 -20.23 -1.33
N TYR A 40 -0.76 -19.19 -2.07
CA TYR A 40 -0.59 -17.82 -1.56
C TYR A 40 -1.85 -16.94 -1.71
N GLY A 41 -2.97 -17.47 -2.20
CA GLY A 41 -4.24 -16.74 -2.32
C GLY A 41 -4.28 -15.65 -3.40
N VAL A 42 -3.30 -15.62 -4.31
CA VAL A 42 -3.21 -14.61 -5.37
C VAL A 42 -3.82 -15.06 -6.70
N LEU A 43 -4.17 -16.34 -6.81
CA LEU A 43 -4.84 -16.94 -7.96
C LEU A 43 -6.00 -17.81 -7.50
N LYS A 44 -7.17 -17.65 -8.13
CA LYS A 44 -8.36 -18.47 -7.91
C LYS A 44 -8.73 -19.26 -9.17
N SER A 45 -9.48 -20.35 -9.01
CA SER A 45 -10.07 -21.09 -10.12
C SER A 45 -11.58 -20.88 -10.18
N VAL A 46 -12.10 -20.78 -11.40
CA VAL A 46 -13.53 -20.70 -11.69
C VAL A 46 -13.87 -21.66 -12.83
N LYS A 47 -15.14 -22.06 -12.94
CA LYS A 47 -15.62 -22.90 -14.04
C LYS A 47 -15.30 -22.27 -15.39
N ASN A 48 -14.89 -23.09 -16.36
CA ASN A 48 -14.80 -22.64 -17.74
C ASN A 48 -16.19 -22.62 -18.39
N THR A 49 -16.93 -21.51 -18.21
CA THR A 49 -18.21 -21.27 -18.87
C THR A 49 -18.20 -19.96 -19.65
N ASP A 50 -19.03 -19.86 -20.69
CA ASP A 50 -19.20 -18.63 -21.47
C ASP A 50 -19.62 -17.44 -20.58
N ASP A 51 -20.41 -17.69 -19.55
CA ASP A 51 -20.80 -16.68 -18.56
C ASP A 51 -19.57 -16.15 -17.80
N GLN A 52 -18.69 -17.03 -17.30
CA GLN A 52 -17.46 -16.66 -16.59
C GLN A 52 -16.50 -15.87 -17.48
N LEU A 53 -16.36 -16.26 -18.76
CA LEU A 53 -15.54 -15.53 -19.74
C LEU A 53 -16.08 -14.12 -20.02
N ALA A 54 -17.40 -13.94 -19.90
CA ALA A 54 -18.06 -12.67 -20.20
C ALA A 54 -18.22 -11.76 -18.97
N MET A 55 -17.81 -12.21 -17.78
CA MET A 55 -17.85 -11.44 -16.54
C MET A 55 -16.62 -10.53 -16.38
N SER A 56 -16.88 -9.30 -15.90
CA SER A 56 -15.84 -8.31 -15.59
C SER A 56 -15.26 -8.50 -14.20
N ASP A 57 -16.11 -8.87 -13.24
CA ASP A 57 -15.79 -8.96 -11.83
C ASP A 57 -15.98 -10.40 -11.35
N LEU A 58 -15.21 -10.82 -10.34
CA LEU A 58 -15.32 -12.12 -9.70
C LEU A 58 -16.23 -12.01 -8.48
N MET A 59 -17.27 -12.82 -8.39
CA MET A 59 -18.08 -12.97 -7.18
C MET A 59 -17.53 -14.11 -6.32
N ASP A 60 -17.68 -14.05 -5.00
CA ASP A 60 -17.17 -15.13 -4.12
C ASP A 60 -17.85 -16.48 -4.39
N ASP A 61 -19.12 -16.48 -4.79
CA ASP A 61 -19.88 -17.68 -5.16
C ASP A 61 -19.37 -18.34 -6.47
N ASP A 62 -18.56 -17.64 -7.26
CA ASP A 62 -17.99 -18.14 -8.51
C ASP A 62 -16.73 -18.99 -8.29
N VAL A 63 -16.12 -18.87 -7.11
CA VAL A 63 -14.84 -19.51 -6.80
C VAL A 63 -15.06 -20.99 -6.57
N GLU A 64 -14.40 -21.81 -7.38
CA GLU A 64 -14.43 -23.24 -7.19
C GLU A 64 -13.28 -23.71 -6.30
N ILE A 65 -13.61 -24.58 -5.34
CA ILE A 65 -12.63 -25.46 -4.70
C ILE A 65 -12.44 -26.66 -5.63
N THR A 66 -11.81 -26.44 -6.79
CA THR A 66 -11.44 -27.54 -7.69
C THR A 66 -10.22 -28.26 -7.16
N ASP A 67 -10.30 -29.59 -7.06
CA ASP A 67 -9.16 -30.46 -6.78
C ASP A 67 -8.04 -30.25 -7.81
N GLU A 68 -6.80 -30.46 -7.35
CA GLU A 68 -5.54 -30.14 -8.03
C GLU A 68 -5.29 -30.90 -9.36
N THR A 69 -6.26 -31.70 -9.81
CA THR A 69 -6.18 -32.64 -10.94
C THR A 69 -7.15 -32.34 -12.08
N ALA A 70 -7.81 -31.18 -12.08
CA ALA A 70 -8.72 -30.79 -13.18
C ALA A 70 -8.00 -30.88 -14.54
N GLU A 71 -8.60 -31.61 -15.49
CA GLU A 71 -8.02 -31.79 -16.83
C GLU A 71 -7.87 -30.42 -17.52
N SER A 72 -6.86 -30.31 -18.39
CA SER A 72 -6.56 -29.08 -19.14
C SER A 72 -7.76 -28.65 -19.99
N GLY A 73 -8.65 -27.82 -19.45
CA GLY A 73 -9.85 -27.32 -20.14
C GLY A 73 -11.02 -26.99 -19.22
N ASP A 74 -11.06 -27.51 -18.00
CA ASP A 74 -12.26 -27.42 -17.15
C ASP A 74 -12.38 -26.10 -16.36
N CYS A 75 -11.25 -25.43 -16.13
CA CYS A 75 -11.16 -24.27 -15.26
C CYS A 75 -10.48 -23.07 -15.94
N LEU A 76 -10.89 -21.88 -15.52
CA LEU A 76 -10.19 -20.62 -15.77
C LEU A 76 -9.49 -20.16 -14.50
N TYR A 77 -8.35 -19.51 -14.66
CA TYR A 77 -7.54 -18.97 -13.58
C TYR A 77 -7.66 -17.45 -13.53
N VAL A 78 -7.88 -16.92 -12.33
CA VAL A 78 -8.20 -15.51 -12.12
C VAL A 78 -7.28 -14.95 -11.05
N PHE A 79 -6.49 -13.94 -11.42
CA PHE A 79 -5.63 -13.24 -10.45
C PHE A 79 -6.49 -12.32 -9.57
N THR A 80 -6.35 -12.47 -8.25
CA THR A 80 -7.06 -11.67 -7.23
C THR A 80 -6.08 -10.81 -6.43
N TYR A 81 -5.10 -10.27 -7.13
CA TYR A 81 -3.97 -9.54 -6.58
C TYR A 81 -3.63 -8.35 -7.47
N VAL A 82 -3.05 -7.29 -6.92
CA VAL A 82 -2.46 -6.18 -7.67
C VAL A 82 -1.08 -5.90 -7.09
N GLY A 83 -0.06 -5.87 -7.95
CA GLY A 83 1.33 -5.72 -7.53
C GLY A 83 2.31 -6.57 -8.34
N ILE A 84 3.46 -6.86 -7.76
CA ILE A 84 4.51 -7.69 -8.34
C ILE A 84 4.56 -9.03 -7.60
N ILE A 85 4.70 -10.12 -8.36
CA ILE A 85 4.95 -11.47 -7.85
C ILE A 85 6.19 -12.01 -8.55
N THR A 86 7.08 -12.66 -7.79
CA THR A 86 8.27 -13.33 -8.30
C THR A 86 8.21 -14.80 -7.90
N CYS A 87 8.39 -15.69 -8.88
CA CYS A 87 8.35 -17.14 -8.69
C CYS A 87 9.44 -17.76 -9.57
N GLY A 88 10.59 -18.07 -8.95
CA GLY A 88 11.81 -18.39 -9.69
C GLY A 88 12.13 -17.28 -10.68
N SER A 89 12.53 -17.64 -11.91
CA SER A 89 12.86 -16.66 -12.95
C SER A 89 11.64 -15.98 -13.61
N ARG A 90 10.43 -16.09 -13.01
CA ARG A 90 9.19 -15.56 -13.58
C ARG A 90 8.69 -14.42 -12.73
N VAL A 91 8.56 -13.26 -13.36
CA VAL A 91 8.09 -12.01 -12.74
C VAL A 91 6.71 -11.69 -13.31
N ILE A 92 5.71 -11.62 -12.44
CA ILE A 92 4.33 -11.32 -12.79
C ILE A 92 3.99 -9.92 -12.30
N LYS A 93 3.59 -9.05 -13.23
CA LYS A 93 3.17 -7.68 -12.95
C LYS A 93 1.65 -7.64 -13.05
N VAL A 94 0.96 -7.79 -11.91
CA VAL A 94 -0.50 -7.84 -11.87
C VAL A 94 -1.05 -6.42 -11.77
N TYR A 95 -1.71 -5.96 -12.82
CA TYR A 95 -2.25 -4.60 -12.89
C TYR A 95 -3.77 -4.57 -12.64
N PRO A 96 -4.31 -3.46 -12.11
CA PRO A 96 -5.72 -3.29 -11.78
C PRO A 96 -6.71 -3.63 -12.90
N LYS A 97 -7.85 -4.20 -12.54
CA LYS A 97 -8.88 -4.63 -13.50
C LYS A 97 -9.51 -3.48 -14.31
N TYR A 98 -9.44 -2.23 -13.85
CA TYR A 98 -10.03 -1.08 -14.56
C TYR A 98 -9.25 -0.67 -15.82
N LEU A 99 -8.01 -1.14 -15.99
CA LEU A 99 -7.22 -0.94 -17.20
C LEU A 99 -7.63 -1.99 -18.24
N LEU A 100 -8.61 -1.64 -19.09
CA LEU A 100 -9.28 -2.58 -19.99
C LEU A 100 -8.68 -2.61 -21.39
N SER A 101 -8.23 -1.47 -21.91
CA SER A 101 -7.83 -1.30 -23.32
C SER A 101 -6.33 -1.18 -23.55
N LYS A 102 -5.54 -1.05 -22.48
CA LYS A 102 -4.08 -0.89 -22.53
C LYS A 102 -3.36 -2.17 -22.95
N LYS A 103 -2.35 -2.02 -23.80
CA LYS A 103 -1.40 -3.08 -24.16
C LYS A 103 -0.24 -3.09 -23.16
N ASP A 104 0.45 -4.23 -23.05
CA ASP A 104 1.57 -4.41 -22.12
C ASP A 104 2.65 -3.31 -22.24
N GLU A 105 2.92 -2.81 -23.45
CA GLU A 105 3.90 -1.75 -23.72
C GLU A 105 3.54 -0.39 -23.07
N ASP A 106 2.24 -0.12 -22.89
CA ASP A 106 1.73 1.13 -22.35
C ASP A 106 1.50 1.07 -20.83
N LEU A 107 1.68 -0.10 -20.19
CA LEU A 107 1.37 -0.32 -18.78
C LEU A 107 2.49 0.11 -17.83
N LEU A 108 3.69 0.41 -18.33
CA LEU A 108 4.84 0.74 -17.49
C LEU A 108 4.55 1.94 -16.57
N GLY A 109 4.07 3.05 -17.14
CA GLY A 109 3.78 4.27 -16.39
C GLY A 109 2.69 4.08 -15.33
N GLU A 110 1.60 3.39 -15.70
CA GLU A 110 0.51 3.05 -14.77
C GLU A 110 1.03 2.17 -13.64
N MET A 111 1.80 1.13 -13.96
CA MET A 111 2.33 0.20 -12.95
C MET A 111 3.27 0.91 -11.98
N LYS A 112 4.13 1.83 -12.45
CA LYS A 112 4.96 2.68 -11.57
C LYS A 112 4.08 3.47 -10.59
N GLN A 113 3.03 4.11 -11.08
CA GLN A 113 2.12 4.87 -10.23
C GLN A 113 1.40 3.97 -9.21
N ILE A 114 0.90 2.82 -9.65
CA ILE A 114 0.23 1.83 -8.80
C ILE A 114 1.16 1.36 -7.67
N LEU A 115 2.44 1.08 -7.96
CA LEU A 115 3.41 0.68 -6.94
C LEU A 115 3.67 1.80 -5.92
N LYS A 116 3.79 3.05 -6.36
CA LYS A 116 3.90 4.21 -5.44
C LYS A 116 2.65 4.37 -4.57
N VAL A 117 1.46 4.13 -5.12
CA VAL A 117 0.21 4.18 -4.36
C VAL A 117 0.18 3.07 -3.30
N LEU A 118 0.58 1.84 -3.68
CA LEU A 118 0.68 0.72 -2.75
C LEU A 118 1.70 0.98 -1.64
N GLU A 119 2.85 1.57 -1.99
CA GLU A 119 3.88 1.96 -1.03
C GLU A 119 3.32 2.94 0.00
N ARG A 120 2.73 4.05 -0.47
CA ARG A 120 2.13 5.06 0.41
C ARG A 120 1.02 4.47 1.28
N TYR A 121 0.17 3.62 0.70
CA TYR A 121 -0.90 2.94 1.42
C TYR A 121 -0.34 2.06 2.54
N SER A 122 0.69 1.24 2.25
CA SER A 122 1.30 0.35 3.24
C SER A 122 1.93 1.09 4.42
N ARG A 123 2.59 2.25 4.17
CA ARG A 123 3.14 3.12 5.21
C ARG A 123 2.04 3.71 6.11
N SER A 124 0.87 4.01 5.56
CA SER A 124 -0.24 4.64 6.31
C SER A 124 -1.01 3.69 7.22
N GLU A 125 -0.96 2.38 6.95
CA GLU A 125 -1.70 1.35 7.70
C GLU A 125 -0.81 0.59 8.72
N GLU A 126 0.35 1.15 9.08
CA GLU A 126 1.34 0.55 10.00
C GLU A 126 1.73 -0.90 9.65
N GLN A 127 1.59 -1.29 8.38
CA GLN A 127 2.07 -2.58 7.91
C GLN A 127 3.59 -2.48 7.80
N ILE A 128 4.27 -2.84 8.91
CA ILE A 128 5.69 -3.17 8.89
C ILE A 128 5.88 -4.12 7.72
N ILE A 129 6.83 -3.81 6.84
CA ILE A 129 7.25 -4.60 5.70
C ILE A 129 7.20 -6.07 6.10
N ASN A 130 6.17 -6.78 5.63
CA ASN A 130 5.97 -8.17 6.00
C ASN A 130 7.09 -8.96 5.30
N VAL A 131 8.16 -9.21 6.05
CA VAL A 131 9.32 -10.03 5.63
C VAL A 131 8.87 -11.44 5.23
N PHE A 132 7.65 -11.83 5.60
CA PHE A 132 7.04 -13.08 5.20
C PHE A 132 5.69 -12.82 4.52
N ASN A 133 5.43 -13.51 3.41
CA ASN A 133 4.15 -13.49 2.73
C ASN A 133 3.34 -14.77 3.00
N GLY A 134 2.02 -14.64 3.04
CA GLY A 134 1.08 -15.76 3.20
C GLY A 134 0.63 -16.02 4.64
N ASP A 135 -0.48 -16.75 4.78
CA ASP A 135 -1.05 -17.15 6.07
C ASP A 135 -0.74 -18.61 6.41
N GLY A 136 -0.54 -18.89 7.70
CA GLY A 136 -0.37 -20.26 8.20
C GLY A 136 0.92 -20.96 7.74
N GLU A 137 0.77 -22.18 7.21
CA GLU A 137 1.89 -23.05 6.79
C GLU A 137 2.56 -22.61 5.48
N ASN A 138 1.92 -21.74 4.68
CA ASN A 138 2.43 -21.27 3.38
C ASN A 138 3.25 -19.96 3.49
N ARG A 139 3.91 -19.71 4.63
CA ARG A 139 4.74 -18.52 4.80
C ARG A 139 6.07 -18.68 4.05
N SER A 140 6.32 -17.85 3.05
CA SER A 140 7.66 -17.72 2.45
C SER A 140 8.30 -16.38 2.76
N PHE A 141 9.63 -16.39 2.78
CA PHE A 141 10.45 -15.20 2.93
C PHE A 141 10.30 -14.30 1.71
N ASN A 142 9.98 -13.04 1.96
CA ASN A 142 9.80 -12.01 0.95
C ASN A 142 11.12 -11.27 0.72
N ILE A 143 12.01 -11.85 -0.09
CA ILE A 143 13.31 -11.25 -0.40
C ILE A 143 13.16 -9.94 -1.16
N LEU A 144 12.13 -9.81 -2.02
CA LEU A 144 11.87 -8.55 -2.74
C LEU A 144 11.63 -7.39 -1.75
N ALA A 145 10.83 -7.61 -0.70
CA ALA A 145 10.57 -6.59 0.30
C ALA A 145 11.82 -6.18 1.08
N VAL A 146 12.72 -7.12 1.37
CA VAL A 146 14.01 -6.87 2.02
C VAL A 146 14.95 -6.07 1.10
N ILE A 147 15.05 -6.45 -0.17
CA ILE A 147 15.82 -5.73 -1.19
C ILE A 147 15.34 -4.28 -1.31
N LEU A 148 14.02 -4.08 -1.46
CA LEU A 148 13.43 -2.75 -1.58
C LEU A 148 13.67 -1.91 -0.33
N PHE A 149 13.61 -2.51 0.87
CA PHE A 149 13.93 -1.81 2.10
C PHE A 149 15.38 -1.33 2.11
N LEU A 150 16.35 -2.21 1.83
CA LEU A 150 17.78 -1.87 1.88
C LEU A 150 18.12 -0.73 0.91
N ILE A 151 17.60 -0.78 -0.31
CA ILE A 151 17.86 0.26 -1.32
C ILE A 151 17.20 1.58 -0.93
N ASN A 152 15.95 1.57 -0.47
CA ASN A 152 15.28 2.80 -0.04
C ASN A 152 15.92 3.41 1.20
N ASP A 153 16.36 2.57 2.15
CA ASP A 153 17.11 3.01 3.34
C ASP A 153 18.42 3.68 2.93
N TYR A 154 19.13 3.11 1.96
CA TYR A 154 20.32 3.72 1.37
C TYR A 154 20.03 5.07 0.70
N TYR A 155 18.94 5.20 -0.08
CA TYR A 155 18.60 6.49 -0.68
C TYR A 155 18.23 7.57 0.35
N GLU A 156 17.69 7.19 1.50
CA GLU A 156 17.30 8.12 2.55
C GLU A 156 18.44 8.48 3.52
N TYR A 157 19.25 7.49 3.92
CA TYR A 157 20.23 7.62 5.00
C TYR A 157 21.69 7.43 4.56
N GLY A 158 21.92 6.98 3.33
CA GLY A 158 23.27 6.68 2.82
C GLY A 158 23.82 5.36 3.31
N ILE A 159 25.16 5.23 3.28
CA ILE A 159 25.86 3.99 3.66
C ILE A 159 25.96 3.91 5.18
N TYR A 160 25.91 2.70 5.72
CA TYR A 160 26.26 2.44 7.10
C TYR A 160 27.68 2.95 7.40
N THR A 161 27.80 3.83 8.38
CA THR A 161 29.09 4.38 8.84
C THR A 161 29.22 4.18 10.35
N ASN A 162 30.34 3.56 10.75
CA ASN A 162 30.81 3.63 12.12
C ASN A 162 31.77 4.81 12.26
N SER A 163 31.48 5.68 13.23
CA SER A 163 32.31 6.83 13.55
C SER A 163 33.05 6.54 14.84
N GLU A 164 34.37 6.62 14.81
CA GLU A 164 35.20 6.54 16.01
C GLU A 164 35.54 7.96 16.49
N ASP A 165 35.22 8.25 17.76
CA ASP A 165 35.66 9.48 18.40
C ASP A 165 37.13 9.31 18.80
N ILE A 166 38.02 9.99 18.08
CA ILE A 166 39.44 10.01 18.40
C ILE A 166 39.81 11.28 19.15
N VAL A 167 40.77 11.14 20.06
CA VAL A 167 41.34 12.27 20.80
C VAL A 167 42.79 12.45 20.37
N GLU A 168 43.10 13.63 19.86
CA GLU A 168 44.44 14.02 19.41
C GLU A 168 44.95 15.20 20.26
N ILE A 169 46.27 15.41 20.27
CA ILE A 169 46.89 16.58 20.91
C ILE A 169 47.07 17.67 19.86
N ASN A 170 46.51 18.86 20.11
CA ASN A 170 46.51 20.02 19.23
C ASN A 170 45.94 19.74 17.83
N GLY A 171 44.92 18.89 17.74
CA GLY A 171 44.22 18.60 16.49
C GLY A 171 43.24 19.72 16.10
N GLU A 172 42.57 19.53 14.97
CA GLU A 172 41.61 20.50 14.41
C GLU A 172 40.18 20.35 14.95
N GLY A 173 39.95 19.35 15.80
CA GLY A 173 38.64 19.06 16.41
C GLY A 173 38.30 19.95 17.61
N ASP A 174 37.16 19.67 18.22
CA ASP A 174 36.67 20.42 19.39
C ASP A 174 37.57 20.18 20.61
N ILE A 175 37.91 21.25 21.35
CA ILE A 175 38.78 21.16 22.53
C ILE A 175 38.02 20.49 23.68
N LEU A 176 38.56 19.37 24.15
CA LEU A 176 38.11 18.64 25.33
C LEU A 176 38.73 19.29 26.58
N TRP A 177 38.15 20.41 27.02
CA TRP A 177 38.69 21.22 28.12
C TRP A 177 38.86 20.45 29.43
N GLY A 178 37.91 19.58 29.80
CA GLY A 178 38.03 18.77 31.02
C GLY A 178 39.30 17.92 31.00
N LYS A 179 39.50 17.16 29.92
CA LYS A 179 40.69 16.32 29.73
C LYS A 179 41.98 17.15 29.64
N THR A 180 41.93 18.29 28.96
CA THR A 180 43.07 19.21 28.85
C THR A 180 43.50 19.78 30.20
N ILE A 181 42.54 20.16 31.05
CA ILE A 181 42.83 20.68 32.39
C ILE A 181 43.38 19.58 33.30
N ASP A 182 42.83 18.36 33.19
CA ASP A 182 43.17 17.24 34.07
C ASP A 182 44.49 16.57 33.69
N GLU A 183 44.82 16.47 32.40
CA GLU A 183 45.95 15.68 31.89
C GLU A 183 47.14 16.53 31.38
N SER A 184 46.94 17.82 31.03
CA SER A 184 48.03 18.70 30.56
C SER A 184 48.53 19.69 31.61
N PHE A 185 49.79 20.09 31.48
CA PHE A 185 50.39 21.10 32.35
C PHE A 185 50.08 22.52 31.88
N ALA A 186 49.50 23.33 32.78
CA ALA A 186 49.30 24.75 32.54
C ALA A 186 50.55 25.57 32.87
N LEU A 187 50.95 26.45 31.97
CA LEU A 187 51.89 27.53 32.25
C LEU A 187 51.11 28.72 32.84
N ILE A 188 51.52 29.21 34.01
CA ILE A 188 50.84 30.33 34.68
C ILE A 188 51.62 31.62 34.43
N GLU A 189 50.99 32.58 33.75
CA GLU A 189 51.49 33.94 33.58
C GLU A 189 50.37 34.93 33.95
N ASP A 190 50.68 35.95 34.75
CA ASP A 190 49.69 36.93 35.24
C ASP A 190 48.41 36.33 35.86
N ASN A 191 48.57 35.25 36.62
CA ASN A 191 47.47 34.51 37.28
C ASN A 191 46.44 33.94 36.28
N ARG A 192 46.87 33.67 35.04
CA ARG A 192 46.07 33.01 33.99
C ARG A 192 46.77 31.73 33.51
N PRO A 193 46.04 30.61 33.38
CA PRO A 193 46.60 29.37 32.85
C PRO A 193 46.62 29.38 31.32
N TYR A 194 47.75 28.96 30.75
CA TYR A 194 47.96 28.72 29.33
C TYR A 194 48.33 27.25 29.09
N TYR A 195 47.54 26.57 28.27
CA TYR A 195 47.77 25.17 27.91
C TYR A 195 48.41 25.11 26.53
N MET A 196 49.62 24.54 26.45
CA MET A 196 50.36 24.39 25.19
C MET A 196 49.99 23.10 24.43
N GLU A 197 49.37 22.15 25.13
CA GLU A 197 48.85 20.90 24.59
C GLU A 197 47.36 20.86 24.90
N LEU A 198 46.53 20.96 23.86
CA LEU A 198 45.08 20.88 23.95
C LEU A 198 44.64 19.50 23.47
N TYR A 199 43.92 18.75 24.30
CA TYR A 199 43.28 17.54 23.81
C TYR A 199 42.05 17.93 23.00
N THR A 200 42.00 17.55 21.72
CA THR A 200 40.91 17.85 20.80
C THR A 200 40.25 16.55 20.36
N GLY A 201 38.92 16.51 20.39
CA GLY A 201 38.12 15.38 19.91
C GLY A 201 37.62 15.63 18.49
N LYS A 202 37.72 14.62 17.63
CA LYS A 202 37.01 14.60 16.34
C LYS A 202 36.50 13.19 16.07
N SER A 203 35.36 13.10 15.38
CA SER A 203 34.83 11.82 14.90
C SER A 203 35.43 11.52 13.53
N ILE A 204 36.02 10.35 13.36
CA ILE A 204 36.52 9.85 12.07
C ILE A 204 35.63 8.70 11.61
N GLU A 205 35.23 8.72 10.34
CA GLU A 205 34.58 7.59 9.70
C GLU A 205 35.62 6.51 9.36
N ASP A 206 35.36 5.27 9.79
CA ASP A 206 36.21 4.13 9.41
C ASP A 206 35.80 3.63 8.02
N ASP A 207 36.53 4.06 6.99
CA ASP A 207 36.35 3.60 5.61
C ASP A 207 36.66 2.10 5.43
N THR A 208 37.35 1.47 6.38
CA THR A 208 37.64 0.04 6.37
C THR A 208 36.66 -0.77 7.23
N ASP A 209 35.64 -0.12 7.79
CA ASP A 209 34.65 -0.76 8.64
C ASP A 209 33.99 -1.94 7.91
N TYR A 210 33.92 -3.06 8.62
CA TYR A 210 33.41 -4.31 8.09
C TYR A 210 31.93 -4.20 7.68
N PHE A 211 31.11 -3.49 8.45
CA PHE A 211 29.67 -3.38 8.19
C PHE A 211 29.35 -2.37 7.11
N LYS A 212 30.16 -1.30 6.98
CA LYS A 212 30.16 -0.40 5.82
C LYS A 212 30.38 -1.18 4.53
N ARG A 213 31.49 -1.92 4.44
CA ARG A 213 31.84 -2.74 3.26
C ARG A 213 30.81 -3.83 2.97
N LEU A 214 30.31 -4.51 4.02
CA LEU A 214 29.26 -5.52 3.87
C LEU A 214 27.97 -4.90 3.33
N HIS A 215 27.60 -3.72 3.80
CA HIS A 215 26.42 -3.00 3.32
C HIS A 215 26.57 -2.61 1.84
N GLU A 216 27.73 -2.07 1.43
CA GLU A 216 28.04 -1.75 0.04
C GLU A 216 27.96 -2.99 -0.89
N CYS A 217 28.52 -4.12 -0.44
CA CYS A 217 28.43 -5.41 -1.12
C CYS A 217 26.96 -5.85 -1.31
N VAL A 218 26.18 -5.86 -0.22
CA VAL A 218 24.77 -6.28 -0.25
C VAL A 218 23.93 -5.35 -1.13
N LEU A 219 24.12 -4.03 -1.07
CA LEU A 219 23.40 -3.07 -1.91
C LEU A 219 23.69 -3.28 -3.40
N THR A 220 24.96 -3.54 -3.73
CA THR A 220 25.37 -3.83 -5.12
C THR A 220 24.69 -5.11 -5.62
N GLU A 221 24.67 -6.18 -4.79
CA GLU A 221 23.98 -7.42 -5.16
C GLU A 221 22.46 -7.23 -5.28
N CYS A 222 21.84 -6.48 -4.36
CA CYS A 222 20.42 -6.13 -4.39
C CYS A 222 20.04 -5.41 -5.69
N SER A 223 20.83 -4.40 -6.09
CA SER A 223 20.59 -3.64 -7.32
C SER A 223 20.70 -4.54 -8.56
N ARG A 224 21.72 -5.40 -8.61
CA ARG A 224 21.88 -6.38 -9.70
C ARG A 224 20.68 -7.34 -9.78
N GLN A 225 20.18 -7.85 -8.65
CA GLN A 225 19.01 -8.72 -8.62
C GLN A 225 17.75 -8.04 -9.16
N LEU A 226 17.51 -6.76 -8.84
CA LEU A 226 16.39 -6.00 -9.39
C LEU A 226 16.51 -5.79 -10.90
N GLN A 227 17.72 -5.48 -11.39
CA GLN A 227 17.98 -5.31 -12.82
C GLN A 227 17.75 -6.61 -13.60
N GLU A 228 18.25 -7.74 -13.08
CA GLU A 228 18.03 -9.06 -13.69
C GLU A 228 16.53 -9.40 -13.79
N ALA A 229 15.75 -8.96 -12.82
CA ALA A 229 14.30 -9.12 -12.79
C ALA A 229 13.50 -8.06 -13.56
N GLN A 230 14.18 -7.03 -14.08
CA GLN A 230 13.56 -5.86 -14.74
C GLN A 230 12.57 -5.13 -13.81
N LEU A 231 12.92 -5.01 -12.54
CA LEU A 231 12.13 -4.34 -11.50
C LEU A 231 12.70 -2.96 -11.13
N ASP A 232 13.99 -2.73 -11.35
CA ASP A 232 14.66 -1.43 -11.21
C ASP A 232 13.89 -0.30 -11.91
N ILE A 233 13.49 -0.54 -13.17
CA ILE A 233 12.71 0.43 -13.96
C ILE A 233 11.35 0.70 -13.32
N LEU A 234 10.69 -0.31 -12.72
CA LEU A 234 9.35 -0.17 -12.12
C LEU A 234 9.35 0.60 -10.81
N PHE A 235 10.42 0.49 -10.04
CA PHE A 235 10.59 1.18 -8.77
C PHE A 235 11.30 2.54 -8.91
N ASP A 236 11.62 2.97 -10.14
CA ASP A 236 12.42 4.17 -10.40
C ASP A 236 13.76 4.16 -9.64
N MET A 237 14.43 3.01 -9.61
CA MET A 237 15.70 2.82 -8.90
C MET A 237 16.87 2.88 -9.87
N ASP A 238 17.90 3.65 -9.51
CA ASP A 238 19.16 3.71 -10.23
C ASP A 238 20.03 2.47 -9.96
N SER A 239 20.97 2.22 -10.86
CA SER A 239 22.00 1.19 -10.67
C SER A 239 22.93 1.58 -9.53
N ILE A 240 23.14 0.67 -8.58
CA ILE A 240 24.03 0.86 -7.44
C ILE A 240 25.21 -0.10 -7.62
N GLU A 241 26.39 0.45 -7.87
CA GLU A 241 27.67 -0.29 -7.97
C GLU A 241 28.65 0.34 -6.97
N LEU A 242 28.63 -0.15 -5.73
CA LEU A 242 29.44 0.40 -4.63
C LEU A 242 30.66 -0.46 -4.32
N SER A 243 30.61 -1.76 -4.61
CA SER A 243 31.69 -2.70 -4.30
C SER A 243 31.84 -3.76 -5.38
N GLU A 244 33.08 -4.20 -5.60
CA GLU A 244 33.41 -5.38 -6.42
C GLU A 244 33.47 -6.67 -5.58
N GLU A 245 33.39 -6.56 -4.25
CA GLU A 245 33.43 -7.68 -3.31
C GLU A 245 32.12 -8.49 -3.37
N VAL A 246 32.21 -9.80 -3.14
CA VAL A 246 31.07 -10.70 -2.97
C VAL A 246 30.93 -11.12 -1.51
N LEU A 247 29.76 -11.65 -1.12
CA LEU A 247 29.52 -12.06 0.28
C LEU A 247 30.59 -13.02 0.83
N ASP A 248 31.12 -13.92 -0.02
CA ASP A 248 32.17 -14.87 0.37
C ASP A 248 33.49 -14.19 0.80
N ASP A 249 33.75 -12.96 0.37
CA ASP A 249 34.93 -12.18 0.76
C ASP A 249 34.87 -11.72 2.24
N PHE A 250 33.68 -11.74 2.84
CA PHE A 250 33.44 -11.37 4.24
C PHE A 250 33.51 -12.58 5.21
N GLY A 251 33.68 -13.79 4.69
CA GLY A 251 33.71 -15.04 5.44
C GLY A 251 32.53 -15.95 5.12
N ASP A 252 32.45 -17.10 5.80
CA ASP A 252 31.29 -17.97 5.63
C ASP A 252 30.02 -17.33 6.21
N ARG A 253 28.86 -17.84 5.78
CA ARG A 253 27.57 -17.29 6.19
C ARG A 253 27.40 -17.22 7.71
N GLU A 254 27.79 -18.26 8.44
CA GLU A 254 27.63 -18.28 9.89
C GLU A 254 28.51 -17.20 10.55
N TYR A 255 29.73 -17.02 10.05
CA TYR A 255 30.62 -15.96 10.49
C TYR A 255 30.03 -14.57 10.25
N ILE A 256 29.45 -14.31 9.06
CA ILE A 256 28.81 -13.02 8.76
C ILE A 256 27.63 -12.78 9.71
N LEU A 257 26.76 -13.77 9.90
CA LEU A 257 25.60 -13.67 10.79
C LEU A 257 26.00 -13.43 12.25
N GLU A 258 27.01 -14.14 12.76
CA GLU A 258 27.57 -13.92 14.10
C GLU A 258 28.14 -12.51 14.27
N ARG A 259 28.85 -11.99 13.25
CA ARG A 259 29.39 -10.62 13.25
C ARG A 259 28.27 -9.59 13.33
N ILE A 260 27.21 -9.74 12.53
CA ILE A 260 26.05 -8.84 12.58
C ILE A 260 25.37 -8.87 13.95
N ILE A 261 25.19 -10.05 14.57
CA ILE A 261 24.62 -10.14 15.92
C ILE A 261 25.49 -9.44 16.96
N LYS A 262 26.82 -9.59 16.87
CA LYS A 262 27.77 -8.91 17.78
C LYS A 262 27.63 -7.39 17.68
N GLU A 263 27.55 -6.86 16.46
CA GLU A 263 27.36 -5.43 16.21
C GLU A 263 26.00 -4.93 16.69
N LEU A 264 24.94 -5.69 16.41
CA LEU A 264 23.58 -5.35 16.82
C LEU A 264 23.47 -5.19 18.34
N ASN A 265 24.23 -5.97 19.12
CA ASN A 265 24.27 -5.88 20.58
C ASN A 265 25.03 -4.65 21.11
N LEU A 266 25.86 -4.01 20.28
CA LEU A 266 26.62 -2.80 20.64
C LEU A 266 25.94 -1.52 20.14
N GLN A 267 25.06 -1.62 19.14
CA GLN A 267 24.37 -0.48 18.54
C GLN A 267 23.12 -0.08 19.32
N PHE A 268 23.04 1.17 19.77
CA PHE A 268 21.88 1.74 20.47
C PHE A 268 20.95 2.56 19.55
N ASN A 269 21.43 2.92 18.35
CA ASN A 269 20.64 3.66 17.38
C ASN A 269 19.59 2.75 16.73
N THR A 270 18.31 3.10 16.87
CA THR A 270 17.18 2.30 16.39
C THR A 270 17.21 2.08 14.87
N HIS A 271 17.59 3.09 14.09
CA HIS A 271 17.69 2.97 12.63
C HIS A 271 18.80 1.98 12.24
N ARG A 272 19.99 2.12 12.81
CA ARG A 272 21.11 1.17 12.59
C ARG A 272 20.75 -0.25 13.00
N GLN A 273 20.02 -0.43 14.10
CA GLN A 273 19.53 -1.74 14.51
C GLN A 273 18.57 -2.35 13.49
N ILE A 274 17.68 -1.55 12.88
CA ILE A 274 16.79 -2.03 11.83
C ILE A 274 17.59 -2.44 10.59
N LEU A 275 18.52 -1.59 10.14
CA LEU A 275 19.39 -1.91 9.00
C LEU A 275 20.18 -3.21 9.21
N LEU A 276 20.84 -3.36 10.36
CA LEU A 276 21.58 -4.58 10.71
C LEU A 276 20.67 -5.82 10.78
N LYS A 277 19.45 -5.69 11.33
CA LYS A 277 18.46 -6.79 11.31
C LYS A 277 18.03 -7.15 9.90
N THR A 278 17.89 -6.17 9.01
CA THR A 278 17.53 -6.43 7.62
C THR A 278 18.68 -7.05 6.82
N LEU A 279 19.92 -6.60 7.05
CA LEU A 279 21.13 -7.25 6.52
C LEU A 279 21.24 -8.70 6.99
N TYR A 280 21.00 -8.94 8.28
CA TYR A 280 20.92 -10.30 8.83
C TYR A 280 19.87 -11.13 8.09
N ALA A 281 18.66 -10.60 7.92
CA ALA A 281 17.58 -11.30 7.22
C ALA A 281 17.96 -11.65 5.78
N TYR A 282 18.58 -10.73 5.05
CA TYR A 282 19.08 -10.94 3.68
C TYR A 282 20.14 -12.07 3.63
N VAL A 283 21.21 -11.96 4.41
CA VAL A 283 22.32 -12.94 4.44
C VAL A 283 21.84 -14.30 4.96
N SER A 284 20.89 -14.31 5.90
CA SER A 284 20.41 -15.54 6.52
C SER A 284 19.68 -16.47 5.57
N GLN A 285 19.20 -15.99 4.42
CA GLN A 285 18.34 -16.80 3.56
C GLN A 285 19.11 -17.56 2.50
N ASP A 286 20.35 -17.18 2.16
CA ASP A 286 21.14 -17.80 1.08
C ASP A 286 20.31 -18.01 -0.22
N ARG A 287 19.42 -17.04 -0.51
CA ARG A 287 18.41 -17.10 -1.56
C ARG A 287 18.56 -15.92 -2.48
N LYS A 288 18.59 -16.17 -3.78
CA LYS A 288 18.41 -15.13 -4.80
C LYS A 288 16.93 -15.02 -5.14
N MET A 289 16.49 -13.81 -5.47
CA MET A 289 15.08 -13.53 -5.78
C MET A 289 14.50 -14.40 -6.91
N LEU A 290 15.36 -14.91 -7.79
CA LEU A 290 14.96 -15.66 -8.99
C LEU A 290 15.24 -17.17 -8.92
N ASP A 291 15.59 -17.71 -7.74
CA ASP A 291 15.87 -19.14 -7.57
C ASP A 291 14.58 -19.99 -7.63
N GLU A 292 14.63 -21.11 -8.36
CA GLU A 292 13.43 -21.88 -8.72
C GLU A 292 12.81 -22.72 -7.59
N ASN A 293 13.52 -22.94 -6.48
CA ASN A 293 13.13 -23.89 -5.44
C ASN A 293 12.48 -23.27 -4.20
N ASP A 294 12.45 -21.93 -4.04
CA ASP A 294 12.40 -21.32 -2.71
C ASP A 294 11.23 -20.36 -2.40
N GLY A 295 10.10 -20.54 -3.09
CA GLY A 295 8.83 -19.88 -2.74
C GLY A 295 8.52 -18.66 -3.60
N ILE A 296 7.58 -17.82 -3.15
CA ILE A 296 7.08 -16.66 -3.90
C ILE A 296 7.36 -15.38 -3.12
N SER A 297 8.04 -14.40 -3.72
CA SER A 297 8.10 -13.03 -3.17
C SER A 297 7.08 -12.13 -3.86
N MET A 298 6.38 -11.32 -3.06
CA MET A 298 5.23 -10.52 -3.49
C MET A 298 5.32 -9.10 -2.95
N TYR A 299 4.92 -8.13 -3.75
CA TYR A 299 4.83 -6.72 -3.37
C TYR A 299 3.52 -6.12 -3.91
N GLY A 300 2.57 -5.85 -3.02
CA GLY A 300 1.19 -5.48 -3.39
C GLY A 300 0.13 -6.15 -2.51
N THR A 301 -1.13 -6.19 -2.98
CA THR A 301 -2.29 -6.55 -2.15
C THR A 301 -3.36 -7.36 -2.88
N THR A 302 -4.06 -8.23 -2.17
CA THR A 302 -5.30 -8.87 -2.62
C THR A 302 -6.55 -8.00 -2.42
N ALA A 303 -6.43 -6.95 -1.58
CA ALA A 303 -7.53 -6.05 -1.21
C ALA A 303 -7.39 -4.68 -1.89
N TYR A 304 -7.16 -4.65 -3.21
CA TYR A 304 -6.94 -3.39 -3.93
C TYR A 304 -8.15 -2.44 -3.91
N HIS A 305 -9.36 -2.98 -3.67
CA HIS A 305 -10.55 -2.17 -3.43
C HIS A 305 -10.40 -1.24 -2.22
N ALA A 306 -9.72 -1.68 -1.14
CA ALA A 306 -9.46 -0.84 0.04
C ALA A 306 -8.47 0.29 -0.27
N VAL A 307 -7.50 0.03 -1.15
CA VAL A 307 -6.57 1.07 -1.65
C VAL A 307 -7.34 2.14 -2.42
N TRP A 308 -8.27 1.72 -3.28
CA TRP A 308 -9.16 2.64 -4.00
C TRP A 308 -10.03 3.47 -3.06
N GLU A 309 -10.65 2.83 -2.06
CA GLU A 309 -11.49 3.49 -1.05
C GLU A 309 -10.70 4.53 -0.25
N LYS A 310 -9.52 4.16 0.26
CA LYS A 310 -8.62 5.05 0.99
C LYS A 310 -8.19 6.25 0.15
N ALA A 311 -7.82 6.02 -1.12
CA ALA A 311 -7.45 7.09 -2.03
C ALA A 311 -8.62 8.05 -2.29
N CYS A 312 -9.84 7.53 -2.49
CA CYS A 312 -11.04 8.36 -2.62
C CYS A 312 -11.31 9.16 -1.35
N ALA A 313 -11.24 8.52 -0.18
CA ALA A 313 -11.50 9.17 1.11
C ALA A 313 -10.56 10.35 1.37
N GLU A 314 -9.28 10.23 1.04
CA GLU A 314 -8.33 11.33 1.21
C GLU A 314 -8.55 12.44 0.17
N VAL A 315 -8.65 12.08 -1.12
CA VAL A 315 -8.75 13.07 -2.20
C VAL A 315 -10.06 13.87 -2.17
N PHE A 316 -11.14 13.29 -1.65
CA PHE A 316 -12.44 13.96 -1.50
C PHE A 316 -12.71 14.48 -0.09
N ASP A 317 -11.68 14.62 0.76
CA ASP A 317 -11.76 15.30 2.06
C ASP A 317 -12.80 14.69 3.01
N ASN A 318 -12.67 13.39 3.28
CA ASN A 318 -13.59 12.62 4.13
C ASN A 318 -13.73 13.21 5.56
N LYS A 319 -14.96 13.49 5.97
CA LYS A 319 -15.35 14.08 7.25
C LYS A 319 -15.86 13.08 8.28
N LEU A 320 -15.97 11.79 7.96
CA LEU A 320 -16.50 10.78 8.87
C LEU A 320 -15.81 10.76 10.24
N ASN A 321 -14.47 10.88 10.25
CA ASN A 321 -13.67 10.91 11.46
C ASN A 321 -13.45 12.32 12.03
N THR A 322 -14.01 13.35 11.41
CA THR A 322 -13.94 14.73 11.91
C THR A 322 -14.90 14.91 13.06
N ILE A 323 -14.45 15.59 14.11
CA ILE A 323 -15.26 15.95 15.26
C ILE A 323 -16.35 16.93 14.83
N LEU A 324 -17.59 16.78 15.30
CA LEU A 324 -18.73 17.62 14.92
C LEU A 324 -18.41 19.12 15.08
N GLY A 325 -17.83 19.52 16.21
CA GLY A 325 -17.45 20.91 16.48
C GLY A 325 -16.35 21.48 15.58
N GLN A 326 -15.73 20.64 14.75
CA GLN A 326 -14.68 21.00 13.79
C GLN A 326 -15.16 20.86 12.33
N LEU A 327 -16.43 20.51 12.11
CA LEU A 327 -17.04 20.57 10.78
C LEU A 327 -17.14 22.05 10.40
N ASN A 328 -16.34 22.49 9.43
CA ASN A 328 -16.26 23.87 8.94
C ASN A 328 -17.49 24.24 8.09
N MET A 329 -18.69 24.09 8.65
CA MET A 329 -19.96 24.44 8.02
C MET A 329 -20.24 25.95 8.12
N THR A 330 -21.03 26.46 7.18
CA THR A 330 -21.49 27.86 7.21
C THR A 330 -22.46 28.13 8.35
N VAL A 331 -23.22 27.12 8.77
CA VAL A 331 -24.15 27.20 9.90
C VAL A 331 -23.50 26.60 11.15
N SER A 332 -23.72 27.25 12.30
CA SER A 332 -23.28 26.70 13.59
C SER A 332 -23.98 25.38 13.89
N LEU A 333 -23.33 24.50 14.66
CA LEU A 333 -23.93 23.24 15.08
C LEU A 333 -25.32 23.47 15.71
N ALA A 334 -26.31 22.65 15.38
CA ALA A 334 -27.63 22.74 15.99
C ALA A 334 -27.57 22.43 17.49
N GLU A 335 -28.49 22.99 18.29
CA GLU A 335 -28.48 22.94 19.76
C GLU A 335 -28.28 21.53 20.33
N GLN A 336 -28.95 20.53 19.72
CA GLN A 336 -28.85 19.12 20.10
C GLN A 336 -27.45 18.49 19.92
N TYR A 337 -26.56 19.11 19.13
CA TYR A 337 -25.17 18.69 18.92
C TYR A 337 -24.14 19.62 19.59
N GLN A 338 -24.56 20.72 20.22
CA GLN A 338 -23.65 21.69 20.86
C GLN A 338 -23.19 21.29 22.26
N GLY A 339 -23.84 20.31 22.88
CA GLY A 339 -23.52 19.85 24.24
C GLY A 339 -22.05 19.43 24.38
N LYS A 340 -21.50 19.53 25.60
CA LYS A 340 -20.08 19.26 25.87
C LYS A 340 -19.64 17.88 25.39
N LYS A 341 -20.52 16.88 25.40
CA LYS A 341 -20.21 15.53 24.94
C LYS A 341 -20.45 15.40 23.43
N GLU A 342 -21.59 15.87 22.97
CA GLU A 342 -22.09 15.72 21.61
C GLU A 342 -21.17 16.40 20.60
N ARG A 343 -20.70 17.61 20.90
CA ARG A 343 -19.82 18.36 20.00
C ARG A 343 -18.45 17.69 19.75
N HIS A 344 -18.04 16.77 20.61
CA HIS A 344 -16.76 16.03 20.52
C HIS A 344 -16.94 14.65 19.87
N LEU A 345 -18.16 14.26 19.52
CA LEU A 345 -18.40 13.06 18.71
C LEU A 345 -17.82 13.26 17.32
N LYS A 346 -17.40 12.18 16.67
CA LYS A 346 -17.09 12.19 15.24
C LYS A 346 -18.39 12.14 14.43
N LEU A 347 -18.35 12.56 13.17
CA LEU A 347 -19.50 12.46 12.29
C LEU A 347 -20.00 11.02 12.11
N ILE A 348 -19.13 10.01 12.16
CA ILE A 348 -19.55 8.60 12.10
C ILE A 348 -20.27 8.15 13.38
N ASP A 349 -20.00 8.76 14.53
CA ASP A 349 -20.55 8.32 15.82
C ASP A 349 -22.04 8.67 16.00
N ILE A 350 -22.59 9.55 15.16
CA ILE A 350 -24.01 9.93 15.23
C ILE A 350 -24.92 8.93 14.51
N ILE A 351 -24.36 7.99 13.75
CA ILE A 351 -25.12 6.89 13.18
C ILE A 351 -25.60 6.00 14.32
N GLU A 352 -26.92 5.81 14.42
CA GLU A 352 -27.53 5.00 15.45
C GLU A 352 -27.05 3.54 15.39
N LYS A 353 -26.87 2.89 16.55
CA LYS A 353 -26.56 1.46 16.61
C LYS A 353 -27.84 0.67 16.88
N PRO A 354 -28.01 -0.52 16.28
CA PRO A 354 -29.17 -1.37 16.54
C PRO A 354 -29.36 -1.65 18.04
N ILE A 355 -30.61 -1.62 18.48
CA ILE A 355 -31.02 -1.99 19.84
C ILE A 355 -31.77 -3.32 19.75
N TRP A 356 -31.30 -4.30 20.52
CA TRP A 356 -31.89 -5.64 20.60
C TRP A 356 -32.69 -5.75 21.88
N GLN A 357 -33.99 -5.98 21.76
CA GLN A 357 -34.91 -6.15 22.88
C GLN A 357 -35.35 -7.62 22.98
N GLY A 358 -34.98 -8.27 24.08
CA GLY A 358 -35.55 -9.54 24.52
C GLY A 358 -36.70 -9.32 25.50
N ILE A 359 -37.24 -10.40 26.06
CA ILE A 359 -38.40 -10.35 26.98
C ILE A 359 -38.10 -9.45 28.20
N ASP A 360 -36.91 -9.57 28.80
CA ASP A 360 -36.48 -8.82 29.99
C ASP A 360 -35.09 -8.16 29.80
N THR A 361 -34.62 -8.01 28.57
CA THR A 361 -33.27 -7.48 28.29
C THR A 361 -33.27 -6.50 27.13
N GLU A 362 -32.45 -5.47 27.23
CA GLU A 362 -32.14 -4.56 26.12
C GLU A 362 -30.62 -4.46 26.00
N ALA A 363 -30.11 -4.65 24.78
CA ALA A 363 -28.68 -4.55 24.49
C ALA A 363 -28.44 -3.73 23.22
N LYS A 364 -27.54 -2.76 23.29
CA LYS A 364 -27.09 -1.98 22.14
C LYS A 364 -25.95 -2.71 21.44
N ALA A 365 -26.06 -2.87 20.12
CA ALA A 365 -25.01 -3.49 19.31
C ALA A 365 -23.73 -2.64 19.31
N ALA A 366 -22.60 -3.30 19.09
CA ALA A 366 -21.30 -2.64 18.95
C ALA A 366 -21.16 -1.93 17.58
N ASP A 367 -21.67 -2.55 16.52
CA ASP A 367 -21.50 -2.10 15.15
C ASP A 367 -22.74 -1.39 14.60
N THR A 368 -22.55 -0.61 13.54
CA THR A 368 -23.62 0.04 12.78
C THR A 368 -23.24 0.18 11.30
N LEU A 369 -24.02 0.92 10.51
CA LEU A 369 -23.70 1.31 9.15
C LEU A 369 -22.35 2.05 9.10
N ILE A 370 -21.49 1.67 8.16
CA ILE A 370 -20.18 2.27 7.94
C ILE A 370 -20.15 2.79 6.50
N PRO A 371 -20.38 4.10 6.28
CA PRO A 371 -20.14 4.73 4.99
C PRO A 371 -18.64 4.79 4.69
N ASP A 372 -18.25 4.79 3.41
CA ASP A 372 -16.83 4.90 3.02
C ASP A 372 -16.31 6.34 3.26
N LEU A 373 -17.03 7.35 2.74
CA LEU A 373 -16.70 8.74 3.00
C LEU A 373 -17.90 9.71 2.88
N ILE A 374 -17.80 10.81 3.62
CA ILE A 374 -18.73 11.93 3.55
C ILE A 374 -17.96 13.22 3.38
N SER A 375 -18.36 14.05 2.43
CA SER A 375 -17.78 15.38 2.22
C SER A 375 -18.85 16.44 2.49
N ILE A 376 -18.46 17.52 3.18
CA ILE A 376 -19.35 18.65 3.47
C ILE A 376 -18.75 19.95 2.92
N PRO A 377 -18.66 20.13 1.59
CA PRO A 377 -18.09 21.34 1.00
C PRO A 377 -19.08 22.51 1.06
N CYS A 378 -18.53 23.72 1.07
CA CYS A 378 -19.29 24.94 0.83
C CYS A 378 -19.19 25.33 -0.66
N ILE A 379 -20.31 25.25 -1.39
CA ILE A 379 -20.39 25.58 -2.82
C ILE A 379 -21.39 26.73 -2.98
N ASP A 380 -20.96 27.84 -3.59
CA ASP A 380 -21.75 29.07 -3.74
C ASP A 380 -22.37 29.57 -2.42
N GLY A 381 -21.61 29.47 -1.33
CA GLY A 381 -22.04 29.91 0.01
C GLY A 381 -23.08 28.99 0.67
N LYS A 382 -23.27 27.77 0.17
CA LYS A 382 -24.17 26.77 0.74
C LYS A 382 -23.43 25.50 1.05
N ASP A 383 -23.67 24.94 2.22
CA ASP A 383 -23.16 23.62 2.59
C ASP A 383 -23.89 22.54 1.78
N TRP A 384 -23.14 21.60 1.24
CA TRP A 384 -23.65 20.38 0.61
C TRP A 384 -23.30 19.20 1.50
N PHE A 385 -24.17 18.19 1.56
CA PHE A 385 -23.90 16.92 2.23
C PHE A 385 -23.77 15.83 1.17
N ILE A 386 -22.54 15.41 0.89
CA ILE A 386 -22.25 14.47 -0.19
C ILE A 386 -21.77 13.17 0.41
N ILE A 387 -22.50 12.11 0.09
CA ILE A 387 -22.24 10.75 0.58
C ILE A 387 -21.67 9.99 -0.60
N PHE A 388 -20.40 9.62 -0.48
CA PHE A 388 -19.76 8.78 -1.48
C PHE A 388 -19.56 7.37 -0.97
N ASP A 389 -19.60 6.43 -1.90
CA ASP A 389 -19.23 5.05 -1.68
C ASP A 389 -18.34 4.63 -2.86
N ALA A 390 -17.11 4.24 -2.52
CA ALA A 390 -16.04 3.97 -3.46
C ALA A 390 -16.13 2.52 -3.94
N LYS A 391 -16.63 2.34 -5.15
CA LYS A 391 -16.89 1.03 -5.74
C LYS A 391 -15.81 0.66 -6.74
N TYR A 392 -14.95 -0.29 -6.37
CA TYR A 392 -13.93 -0.86 -7.26
C TYR A 392 -14.53 -1.87 -8.25
N TYR A 393 -15.35 -1.38 -9.19
CA TYR A 393 -16.10 -2.18 -10.17
C TYR A 393 -15.93 -1.64 -11.60
N ASN A 394 -16.08 -2.54 -12.58
CA ASN A 394 -16.07 -2.21 -14.00
C ASN A 394 -17.49 -2.23 -14.59
N ILE A 395 -18.26 -1.17 -14.36
CA ILE A 395 -19.67 -1.13 -14.77
C ILE A 395 -19.86 -0.98 -16.29
N GLN A 396 -20.70 -1.85 -16.84
CA GLN A 396 -21.21 -1.79 -18.22
C GLN A 396 -22.66 -1.27 -18.21
N LEU A 397 -22.89 -0.12 -18.85
CA LEU A 397 -24.21 0.54 -18.90
C LEU A 397 -24.49 1.15 -20.29
N GLU A 398 -23.72 0.77 -21.31
CA GLU A 398 -23.83 1.30 -22.66
C GLU A 398 -25.12 0.81 -23.34
N LYS A 399 -25.71 1.69 -24.16
CA LYS A 399 -26.92 1.36 -24.94
C LYS A 399 -26.69 0.11 -25.79
N GLY A 400 -27.61 -0.85 -25.71
CA GLY A 400 -27.58 -2.09 -26.47
C GLY A 400 -26.71 -3.19 -25.87
N LYS A 401 -26.04 -2.94 -24.73
CA LYS A 401 -25.35 -3.96 -23.96
C LYS A 401 -26.13 -4.31 -22.68
N SER A 402 -25.96 -5.53 -22.19
CA SER A 402 -26.52 -5.94 -20.90
C SER A 402 -25.81 -5.24 -19.74
N LEU A 403 -26.55 -4.89 -18.69
CA LEU A 403 -25.97 -4.41 -17.43
C LEU A 403 -25.04 -5.47 -16.83
N ARG A 404 -23.80 -5.08 -16.49
CA ARG A 404 -22.79 -5.94 -15.83
C ARG A 404 -21.88 -5.10 -14.96
N GLY A 405 -21.22 -5.73 -13.98
CA GLY A 405 -20.27 -5.07 -13.09
C GLY A 405 -20.89 -3.94 -12.26
N ASN A 406 -22.20 -3.98 -12.05
CA ASN A 406 -22.89 -3.03 -11.18
C ASN A 406 -22.79 -3.48 -9.71
N PRO A 407 -22.80 -2.54 -8.76
CA PRO A 407 -22.96 -2.86 -7.34
C PRO A 407 -24.22 -3.70 -7.09
N GLY A 408 -24.16 -4.55 -6.06
CA GLY A 408 -25.26 -5.41 -5.69
C GLY A 408 -26.44 -4.63 -5.10
N VAL A 409 -27.59 -5.29 -4.94
CA VAL A 409 -28.76 -4.66 -4.29
C VAL A 409 -28.44 -4.18 -2.87
N GLY A 410 -27.59 -4.91 -2.14
CA GLY A 410 -27.13 -4.54 -0.81
C GLY A 410 -26.32 -3.24 -0.79
N ASP A 411 -25.47 -3.00 -1.79
CA ASP A 411 -24.72 -1.75 -1.92
C ASP A 411 -25.66 -0.57 -2.22
N VAL A 412 -26.60 -0.78 -3.14
CA VAL A 412 -27.60 0.22 -3.51
C VAL A 412 -28.44 0.60 -2.30
N THR A 413 -28.96 -0.37 -1.54
CA THR A 413 -29.78 -0.07 -0.37
C THR A 413 -28.99 0.57 0.75
N LYS A 414 -27.76 0.09 1.04
CA LYS A 414 -26.87 0.71 2.05
C LYS A 414 -26.61 2.19 1.75
N GLN A 415 -26.35 2.55 0.49
CA GLN A 415 -26.13 3.95 0.12
C GLN A 415 -27.32 4.87 0.47
N TYR A 416 -28.56 4.42 0.22
CA TYR A 416 -29.74 5.17 0.64
C TYR A 416 -29.89 5.22 2.17
N LEU A 417 -29.56 4.13 2.86
CA LEU A 417 -29.60 4.07 4.32
C LEU A 417 -28.57 5.00 4.97
N TYR A 418 -27.41 5.21 4.34
CA TYR A 418 -26.45 6.21 4.80
C TYR A 418 -27.07 7.60 4.77
N GLN A 419 -27.73 8.01 3.69
CA GLN A 419 -28.46 9.28 3.67
C GLN A 419 -29.51 9.36 4.78
N LEU A 420 -30.28 8.29 4.95
CA LEU A 420 -31.31 8.24 5.97
C LEU A 420 -30.73 8.39 7.38
N ALA A 421 -29.58 7.75 7.67
CA ALA A 421 -28.90 7.83 8.96
C ALA A 421 -28.42 9.25 9.32
N TYR A 422 -28.16 10.09 8.30
CA TYR A 422 -27.75 11.48 8.49
C TYR A 422 -28.89 12.48 8.37
N LYS A 423 -30.13 12.03 8.14
CA LYS A 423 -31.27 12.90 7.86
C LYS A 423 -31.50 13.95 8.94
N ASP A 424 -31.50 13.55 10.21
CA ASP A 424 -31.72 14.46 11.33
C ASP A 424 -30.61 15.51 11.45
N PHE A 425 -29.35 15.11 11.20
CA PHE A 425 -28.23 16.03 11.16
C PHE A 425 -28.37 17.03 10.00
N ILE A 426 -28.69 16.56 8.80
CA ILE A 426 -28.89 17.38 7.59
C ILE A 426 -30.02 18.39 7.82
N ASP A 427 -31.17 17.92 8.31
CA ASP A 427 -32.38 18.74 8.52
C ASP A 427 -32.15 19.78 9.63
N ALA A 428 -31.47 19.41 10.74
CA ALA A 428 -31.17 20.32 11.85
C ALA A 428 -30.21 21.47 11.48
N HIS A 429 -29.35 21.27 10.49
CA HIS A 429 -28.42 22.30 10.00
C HIS A 429 -28.92 23.01 8.73
N GLY A 430 -30.13 22.68 8.26
CA GLY A 430 -30.73 23.30 7.07
C GLY A 430 -29.94 23.03 5.78
N ILE A 431 -29.24 21.90 5.68
CA ILE A 431 -28.45 21.54 4.50
C ILE A 431 -29.41 21.16 3.37
N THR A 432 -29.56 22.05 2.39
CA THR A 432 -30.55 21.90 1.30
C THR A 432 -30.08 21.07 0.12
N LYS A 433 -28.79 20.71 0.06
CA LYS A 433 -28.19 19.96 -1.04
C LYS A 433 -27.58 18.67 -0.52
N VAL A 434 -28.24 17.55 -0.81
CA VAL A 434 -27.76 16.21 -0.50
C VAL A 434 -27.45 15.48 -1.81
N ARG A 435 -26.39 14.69 -1.83
CA ARG A 435 -26.00 13.89 -3.00
C ARG A 435 -25.53 12.51 -2.57
N ASN A 436 -26.02 11.48 -3.25
CA ASN A 436 -25.48 10.11 -3.18
C ASN A 436 -24.69 9.84 -4.45
N CYS A 437 -23.48 9.29 -4.31
CA CYS A 437 -22.64 9.02 -5.48
C CYS A 437 -21.74 7.79 -5.29
N PHE A 438 -21.82 6.84 -6.22
CA PHE A 438 -20.80 5.81 -6.38
C PHE A 438 -19.60 6.34 -7.15
N LEU A 439 -18.40 6.16 -6.59
CA LEU A 439 -17.12 6.51 -7.20
C LEU A 439 -16.43 5.24 -7.71
N MET A 440 -16.38 5.06 -9.02
CA MET A 440 -15.74 3.91 -9.66
C MET A 440 -14.50 4.33 -10.42
N PRO A 441 -13.46 3.50 -10.57
CA PRO A 441 -12.31 3.85 -11.37
C PRO A 441 -12.62 3.83 -12.88
N THR A 442 -11.84 4.57 -13.66
CA THR A 442 -11.73 4.42 -15.12
C THR A 442 -10.31 4.68 -15.58
N GLU A 443 -9.92 4.03 -16.67
CA GLU A 443 -8.68 4.30 -17.41
C GLU A 443 -8.75 5.57 -18.29
N ASN A 444 -9.92 6.20 -18.39
CA ASN A 444 -10.08 7.46 -19.12
C ASN A 444 -9.44 8.64 -18.35
N ASN A 445 -9.09 9.70 -19.08
CA ASN A 445 -8.51 10.91 -18.50
C ASN A 445 -9.54 11.89 -17.91
N GLU A 446 -10.82 11.71 -18.20
CA GLU A 446 -11.91 12.60 -17.78
C GLU A 446 -12.92 11.87 -16.89
N ILE A 447 -13.56 12.63 -16.00
CA ILE A 447 -14.64 12.13 -15.16
C ILE A 447 -15.84 11.78 -16.04
N VAL A 448 -16.28 10.53 -15.98
CA VAL A 448 -17.42 10.05 -16.78
C VAL A 448 -18.68 10.03 -15.93
N LYS A 449 -19.72 10.72 -16.41
CA LYS A 449 -21.09 10.61 -15.88
C LYS A 449 -21.73 9.33 -16.42
N LYS A 450 -21.54 8.22 -15.73
CA LYS A 450 -21.96 6.91 -16.23
C LYS A 450 -23.47 6.72 -16.20
N GLY A 451 -24.14 7.21 -15.14
CA GLY A 451 -25.59 7.06 -15.01
C GLY A 451 -26.09 7.28 -13.59
N ILE A 452 -27.26 6.73 -13.29
CA ILE A 452 -27.94 6.81 -11.99
C ILE A 452 -28.55 5.44 -11.66
N ALA A 453 -28.35 4.98 -10.42
CA ALA A 453 -29.09 3.87 -9.84
C ALA A 453 -30.26 4.40 -9.00
N LYS A 454 -31.48 3.89 -9.25
CA LYS A 454 -32.69 4.37 -8.61
C LYS A 454 -33.59 3.26 -8.12
N MET A 455 -34.24 3.49 -6.98
CA MET A 455 -35.31 2.64 -6.46
C MET A 455 -36.50 3.52 -6.08
N ALA A 456 -37.60 3.42 -6.82
CA ALA A 456 -38.77 4.27 -6.64
C ALA A 456 -39.34 4.25 -5.21
N MET A 457 -39.18 3.13 -4.49
CA MET A 457 -39.61 3.03 -3.09
C MET A 457 -38.81 3.93 -2.14
N LEU A 458 -37.51 4.12 -2.41
CA LEU A 458 -36.59 4.93 -1.58
C LEU A 458 -36.67 6.40 -1.99
N GLU A 459 -36.87 6.68 -3.28
CA GLU A 459 -37.17 8.02 -3.78
C GLU A 459 -38.45 8.61 -3.13
N ARG A 460 -39.48 7.79 -2.93
CA ARG A 460 -40.70 8.21 -2.19
C ARG A 460 -40.47 8.59 -0.73
N LEU A 461 -39.35 8.19 -0.13
CA LEU A 461 -38.94 8.62 1.22
C LEU A 461 -38.20 9.97 1.21
N GLY A 462 -38.06 10.61 0.04
CA GLY A 462 -37.31 11.85 -0.13
C GLY A 462 -35.80 11.65 -0.17
N LEU A 463 -35.33 10.43 -0.44
CA LEU A 463 -33.91 10.13 -0.57
C LEU A 463 -33.43 10.36 -2.01
N GLU A 464 -32.20 10.85 -2.17
CA GLU A 464 -31.62 11.23 -3.46
C GLU A 464 -31.16 9.99 -4.23
N ASN A 465 -31.47 9.93 -5.53
CA ASN A 465 -31.01 8.82 -6.37
C ASN A 465 -29.47 8.79 -6.45
N ILE A 466 -28.91 7.59 -6.62
CA ILE A 466 -27.47 7.38 -6.53
C ILE A 466 -26.83 7.67 -7.88
N GLN A 467 -25.99 8.68 -7.93
CA GLN A 467 -25.24 9.01 -9.13
C GLN A 467 -24.06 8.06 -9.30
N ILE A 468 -23.66 7.78 -10.54
CA ILE A 468 -22.51 6.94 -10.84
C ILE A 468 -21.48 7.81 -11.55
N ARG A 469 -20.31 7.98 -10.93
CA ARG A 469 -19.16 8.69 -11.51
C ARG A 469 -18.01 7.73 -11.67
N GLN A 470 -17.45 7.67 -12.88
CA GLN A 470 -16.16 7.03 -13.06
C GLN A 470 -15.06 8.09 -12.99
N ILE A 471 -14.14 7.91 -12.06
CA ILE A 471 -13.05 8.83 -11.76
C ILE A 471 -11.77 8.34 -12.46
N PRO A 472 -11.06 9.20 -13.20
CA PRO A 472 -9.76 8.88 -13.78
C PRO A 472 -8.80 8.38 -12.71
N ALA A 473 -8.48 7.09 -12.72
CA ALA A 473 -7.70 6.46 -11.67
C ALA A 473 -6.30 7.09 -11.57
N GLY A 474 -5.66 7.32 -12.72
CA GLY A 474 -4.33 7.95 -12.75
C GLY A 474 -4.30 9.36 -12.14
N ARG A 475 -5.35 10.16 -12.37
CA ARG A 475 -5.45 11.50 -11.76
C ARG A 475 -5.77 11.43 -10.27
N LEU A 476 -6.69 10.55 -9.86
CA LEU A 476 -6.99 10.34 -8.44
C LEU A 476 -5.73 9.93 -7.68
N TYR A 477 -4.95 9.00 -8.23
CA TYR A 477 -3.71 8.54 -7.62
C TYR A 477 -2.62 9.61 -7.60
N GLU A 478 -2.51 10.48 -8.60
CA GLU A 478 -1.62 11.64 -8.53
C GLU A 478 -1.99 12.57 -7.37
N LEU A 479 -3.28 12.88 -7.21
CA LEU A 479 -3.78 13.70 -6.11
C LEU A 479 -3.55 13.03 -4.75
N TYR A 480 -3.84 11.74 -4.65
CA TYR A 480 -3.56 10.92 -3.46
C TYR A 480 -2.07 11.00 -3.12
N LEU A 481 -1.17 10.65 -4.05
CA LEU A 481 0.29 10.66 -3.83
C LEU A 481 0.82 12.04 -3.42
N THR A 482 0.24 13.12 -3.96
CA THR A 482 0.65 14.51 -3.66
C THR A 482 -0.06 15.12 -2.44
N GLY A 483 -1.00 14.41 -1.81
CA GLY A 483 -1.79 14.92 -0.68
C GLY A 483 -2.68 16.12 -1.06
N ARG A 484 -3.16 16.16 -2.30
CA ARG A 484 -4.04 17.22 -2.82
C ARG A 484 -5.48 16.71 -2.93
N HIS A 485 -6.44 17.62 -2.81
CA HIS A 485 -7.86 17.30 -2.95
C HIS A 485 -8.35 17.57 -4.38
N MET A 486 -9.35 16.80 -4.82
CA MET A 486 -10.06 17.06 -6.07
C MET A 486 -11.17 18.10 -5.83
N ASP A 487 -11.38 19.01 -6.78
CA ASP A 487 -12.53 19.91 -6.71
C ASP A 487 -13.83 19.12 -6.97
N ILE A 488 -14.70 19.09 -5.96
CA ILE A 488 -15.99 18.41 -5.99
C ILE A 488 -16.88 18.94 -7.13
N CYS A 489 -16.73 20.20 -7.54
CA CYS A 489 -17.51 20.77 -8.64
C CYS A 489 -17.28 20.03 -9.97
N GLU A 490 -16.11 19.41 -10.15
CA GLU A 490 -15.78 18.64 -11.35
C GLU A 490 -16.62 17.37 -11.49
N LEU A 491 -17.13 16.83 -10.38
CA LEU A 491 -18.05 15.70 -10.39
C LEU A 491 -19.41 16.09 -10.98
N MET A 492 -19.76 17.38 -11.02
CA MET A 492 -21.03 17.90 -11.55
C MET A 492 -22.24 17.11 -11.01
N LEU A 493 -22.36 17.05 -9.68
CA LEU A 493 -23.38 16.30 -8.95
C LEU A 493 -24.72 17.03 -8.84
#